data_AF-A0A3D4NQR0-F1
#
_entry.id   AF-A0A3D4NQR0-F1
#
_cell.length_a   1.000
_cell.length_b   1.000
_cell.length_c   1.000
_cell.angle_alpha   90.00
_cell.angle_beta   90.00
_cell.angle_gamma   90.00
#
_symmetry.space_group_name_H-M   'P 1'
#
loop_
_entity.id
_entity.type
_entity.pdbx_description
1 polymer ?
#
loop_
_entity_poly.entity_id
_entity_poly.type
_entity_poly.pdbx_seq_one_letter_code
_entity_poly.pdbx_strand_id
1 'polypeptide(L)'
;MWDAGRLAAEILQHGVTVADLPAAYWYLLARECASGVVSNLGDLRQVHVGGEAMSVEGLRLWHQAGLSHVRLLNTYGPTEATVVSSVHECRLSDASE
;
A
#
# COMPACT_ATOMS: atom_id res chain seq x y z
N MET A 1 -4.55 16.10 -1.16
CA MET A 1 -4.34 14.66 -1.41
C MET A 1 -5.65 14.11 -1.96
N TRP A 2 -5.60 13.17 -2.92
CA TRP A 2 -6.81 12.51 -3.41
C TRP A 2 -7.41 11.63 -2.31
N ASP A 3 -8.72 11.36 -2.35
CA ASP A 3 -9.28 10.25 -1.58
C ASP A 3 -8.89 8.90 -2.22
N ALA A 4 -9.19 7.77 -1.56
CA ALA A 4 -8.79 6.46 -2.07
C ALA A 4 -9.59 6.04 -3.32
N GLY A 5 -10.87 6.44 -3.43
CA GLY A 5 -11.66 6.26 -4.64
C GLY A 5 -11.07 6.95 -5.87
N ARG A 6 -10.66 8.23 -5.74
CA ARG A 6 -10.01 8.97 -6.82
C ARG A 6 -8.66 8.37 -7.16
N LEU A 7 -7.85 7.96 -6.18
CA LEU A 7 -6.59 7.26 -6.44
C LEU A 7 -6.80 5.98 -7.23
N ALA A 8 -7.77 5.15 -6.85
CA ALA A 8 -8.10 3.92 -7.57
C ALA A 8 -8.52 4.20 -9.01
N ALA A 9 -9.33 5.25 -9.25
CA ALA A 9 -9.71 5.66 -10.59
C ALA A 9 -8.50 6.06 -11.44
N GLU A 10 -7.54 6.82 -10.88
CA GLU A 10 -6.32 7.22 -11.58
C GLU A 10 -5.39 6.02 -11.86
N ILE A 11 -5.28 5.09 -10.90
CA ILE A 11 -4.55 3.82 -11.08
C ILE A 11 -5.10 3.05 -12.28
N LEU A 12 -6.42 2.90 -12.35
CA LEU A 12 -7.09 2.20 -13.45
C LEU A 12 -6.94 2.94 -14.78
N GLN A 13 -7.16 4.25 -14.78
CA GLN A 13 -7.09 5.08 -15.97
C GLN A 13 -5.70 5.06 -16.62
N HIS A 14 -4.65 5.09 -15.80
CA HIS A 14 -3.28 5.16 -16.27
C HIS A 14 -2.56 3.82 -16.32
N GLY A 15 -3.21 2.72 -15.94
CA GLY A 15 -2.59 1.39 -15.88
C GLY A 15 -1.38 1.37 -14.94
N VAL A 16 -1.50 2.00 -13.78
CA VAL A 16 -0.40 2.11 -12.81
C VAL A 16 -0.07 0.71 -12.28
N THR A 17 1.16 0.27 -12.50
CA THR A 17 1.63 -1.05 -12.06
C THR A 17 2.43 -0.99 -10.75
N VAL A 18 2.97 0.17 -10.40
CA VAL A 18 3.75 0.41 -9.18
C VAL A 18 3.36 1.75 -8.58
N ALA A 19 3.08 1.80 -7.28
CA ALA A 19 2.80 3.03 -6.54
C ALA A 19 3.74 3.19 -5.34
N ASP A 20 3.97 4.43 -4.94
CA ASP A 20 4.69 4.81 -3.72
C ASP A 20 3.76 5.71 -2.91
N LEU A 21 3.44 5.30 -1.68
CA LEU A 21 2.41 5.91 -0.84
C LEU A 21 2.92 6.15 0.58
N PRO A 22 2.59 7.29 1.20
CA PRO A 22 2.74 7.46 2.65
C PRO A 22 1.94 6.39 3.41
N ALA A 23 2.45 5.95 4.57
CA ALA A 23 1.82 4.85 5.32
C ALA A 23 0.37 5.15 5.73
N ALA A 24 0.05 6.37 6.19
CA ALA A 24 -1.32 6.76 6.48
C ALA A 24 -2.24 6.67 5.25
N TYR A 25 -1.74 7.03 4.07
CA TYR A 25 -2.55 7.02 2.84
C TYR A 25 -2.77 5.60 2.32
N TRP A 26 -1.74 4.76 2.37
CA TRP A 26 -1.88 3.32 2.12
C TRP A 26 -2.88 2.67 3.09
N TYR A 27 -2.86 3.02 4.37
CA TYR A 27 -3.82 2.48 5.35
C TYR A 27 -5.27 2.85 5.00
N LEU A 28 -5.53 4.08 4.55
CA LEU A 28 -6.86 4.48 4.07
C LEU A 28 -7.30 3.67 2.85
N LEU A 29 -6.41 3.48 1.87
CA LEU A 29 -6.67 2.64 0.71
C LEU A 29 -6.98 1.19 1.12
N ALA A 30 -6.18 0.60 2.00
CA ALA A 30 -6.38 -0.76 2.50
C ALA A 30 -7.76 -0.92 3.19
N ARG A 31 -8.18 0.07 3.98
CA ARG A 31 -9.50 0.10 4.62
C ARG A 31 -10.64 0.16 3.60
N GLU A 32 -10.53 1.03 2.60
CA GLU A 32 -11.57 1.16 1.57
C GLU A 32 -11.65 -0.06 0.64
N CYS A 33 -10.51 -0.71 0.38
CA CYS A 33 -10.49 -1.98 -0.33
C CYS A 33 -11.14 -3.10 0.49
N ALA A 34 -10.81 -3.21 1.78
CA ALA A 34 -11.39 -4.22 2.66
C ALA A 34 -12.89 -4.02 2.91
N SER A 35 -13.39 -2.77 2.88
CA SER A 35 -14.81 -2.46 2.99
C SER A 35 -15.59 -2.64 1.68
N GLY A 36 -14.89 -2.86 0.56
CA GLY A 36 -15.48 -2.99 -0.77
C GLY A 36 -15.85 -1.67 -1.45
N VAL A 37 -15.53 -0.51 -0.85
CA VAL A 37 -15.70 0.81 -1.47
C VAL A 37 -14.80 0.94 -2.71
N VAL A 38 -13.56 0.46 -2.60
CA VAL A 38 -12.62 0.32 -3.73
C VAL A 38 -12.49 -1.15 -4.08
N SER A 39 -13.11 -1.59 -5.17
CA SER A 39 -13.18 -3.01 -5.53
C SER A 39 -12.04 -3.50 -6.43
N ASN A 40 -11.30 -2.60 -7.07
CA ASN A 40 -10.28 -2.95 -8.04
C ASN A 40 -9.15 -1.91 -8.09
N LEU A 41 -7.90 -2.39 -8.24
CA LEU A 41 -6.70 -1.58 -8.46
C LEU A 41 -6.00 -1.91 -9.79
N GLY A 42 -6.67 -2.63 -10.70
CA GLY A 42 -6.17 -2.94 -12.03
C GLY A 42 -4.93 -3.83 -12.00
N ASP A 43 -3.92 -3.45 -12.79
CA ASP A 43 -2.66 -4.18 -12.93
C ASP A 43 -1.61 -3.79 -11.87
N LEU A 44 -2.05 -3.16 -10.77
CA LEU A 44 -1.17 -2.80 -9.67
C LEU A 44 -0.53 -4.06 -9.09
N ARG A 45 0.79 -4.17 -9.21
CA ARG A 45 1.56 -5.35 -8.78
C ARG A 45 2.49 -5.09 -7.61
N GLN A 46 2.77 -3.82 -7.29
CA GLN A 46 3.65 -3.45 -6.18
C GLN A 46 3.30 -2.09 -5.59
N VAL A 47 3.34 -1.99 -4.26
CA VAL A 47 3.19 -0.75 -3.51
C VAL A 47 4.37 -0.60 -2.55
N HIS A 48 5.04 0.54 -2.63
CA HIS A 48 6.02 0.98 -1.65
C HIS A 48 5.30 1.84 -0.62
N VAL A 49 5.58 1.60 0.66
CA VAL A 49 4.99 2.32 1.77
C VAL A 49 6.11 2.80 2.67
N GLY A 50 6.10 4.08 3.02
CA GLY A 50 7.18 4.66 3.82
C GLY A 50 6.81 6.01 4.42
N GLY A 51 7.82 6.68 4.98
CA GLY A 51 7.71 8.00 5.63
C GLY A 51 7.31 7.94 7.11
N GLU A 52 6.61 6.90 7.54
CA GLU A 52 6.22 6.66 8.93
C GLU A 52 5.95 5.16 9.16
N ALA A 53 5.64 4.78 10.40
CA ALA A 53 5.39 3.38 10.75
C ALA A 53 4.13 2.83 10.06
N MET A 54 4.24 1.64 9.45
CA MET A 54 3.11 0.94 8.86
C MET A 54 2.19 0.33 9.92
N SER A 55 0.87 0.34 9.62
CA SER A 55 -0.14 -0.27 10.49
C SER A 55 -0.24 -1.78 10.29
N VAL A 56 -0.14 -2.54 11.39
CA VAL A 56 -0.40 -3.98 11.43
C VAL A 56 -1.85 -4.31 11.06
N GLU A 57 -2.80 -3.50 11.51
CA GLU A 57 -4.20 -3.63 11.11
C GLU A 57 -4.37 -3.40 9.61
N GLY A 58 -3.68 -2.39 9.06
CA GLY A 58 -3.64 -2.13 7.62
C GLY A 58 -3.19 -3.34 6.82
N LEU A 59 -2.18 -4.05 7.32
CA LEU A 59 -1.67 -5.26 6.67
C LEU A 59 -2.73 -6.37 6.66
N ARG A 60 -3.45 -6.57 7.77
CA ARG A 60 -4.57 -7.52 7.83
C ARG A 60 -5.68 -7.15 6.84
N LEU A 61 -6.06 -5.88 6.78
CA LEU A 61 -7.07 -5.37 5.85
C LEU A 61 -6.65 -5.53 4.39
N TRP A 62 -5.39 -5.25 4.06
CA TRP A 62 -4.84 -5.45 2.73
C TRP A 62 -4.97 -6.90 2.26
N HIS A 63 -4.65 -7.85 3.13
CA HIS A 63 -4.85 -9.28 2.87
C HIS A 63 -6.33 -9.65 2.77
N GLN A 64 -7.18 -9.14 3.67
CA GLN A 64 -8.64 -9.36 3.65
C GLN A 64 -9.28 -8.85 2.35
N ALA A 65 -8.76 -7.76 1.79
CA ALA A 65 -9.21 -7.19 0.52
C ALA A 65 -8.80 -8.04 -0.71
N GLY A 66 -8.10 -9.16 -0.54
CA GLY A 66 -7.64 -10.00 -1.65
C GLY A 66 -6.40 -9.47 -2.38
N LEU A 67 -5.75 -8.43 -1.85
CA LEU A 67 -4.60 -7.78 -2.47
C LEU A 67 -3.26 -8.47 -2.16
N SER A 68 -3.29 -9.73 -1.71
CA SER A 68 -2.10 -10.54 -1.40
C SER A 68 -1.18 -10.78 -2.61
N HIS A 69 -1.69 -10.59 -3.83
CA HIS A 69 -0.93 -10.69 -5.07
C HIS A 69 -0.11 -9.43 -5.38
N VAL A 70 -0.42 -8.30 -4.72
CA VAL A 70 0.30 -7.03 -4.85
C VAL A 70 1.46 -7.05 -3.84
N ARG A 71 2.70 -6.96 -4.32
CA ARG A 71 3.88 -6.91 -3.45
C ARG A 71 3.84 -5.64 -2.61
N LEU A 72 3.82 -5.80 -1.28
CA LEU A 72 3.78 -4.68 -0.35
C LEU A 72 5.16 -4.52 0.29
N LEU A 73 5.81 -3.39 0.03
CA LEU A 73 7.16 -3.11 0.51
C LEU A 73 7.13 -2.00 1.56
N ASN A 74 7.49 -2.34 2.79
CA ASN A 74 7.81 -1.34 3.82
C ASN A 74 9.19 -0.78 3.53
N THR A 75 9.26 0.52 3.31
CA THR A 75 10.47 1.23 2.89
C THR A 75 10.82 2.28 3.93
N TYR A 76 12.11 2.34 4.26
CA TYR A 76 12.64 3.34 5.16
C TYR A 76 13.88 3.96 4.54
N GLY A 77 13.94 5.29 4.55
CA GLY A 77 15.14 6.03 4.22
C GLY A 77 14.98 7.53 4.52
N PRO A 78 15.95 8.15 5.19
CA PRO A 78 16.02 9.59 5.29
C PRO A 78 16.53 10.20 3.97
N THR A 79 16.25 11.49 3.78
CA THR A 79 16.70 12.24 2.60
C THR A 79 18.22 12.24 2.44
N GLU A 80 18.95 12.14 3.56
CA GLU A 80 20.40 12.19 3.68
C GLU A 80 21.09 10.89 3.29
N ALA A 81 20.36 9.76 3.22
CA ALA A 81 20.96 8.44 3.03
C ALA A 81 20.77 7.86 1.62
N THR A 82 19.66 8.17 0.92
CA THR A 82 19.35 7.92 -0.53
C THR A 82 17.84 7.72 -0.78
N VAL A 83 16.95 8.49 -0.14
CA VAL A 83 15.47 8.35 -0.21
C VAL A 83 14.93 7.04 0.39
N VAL A 84 15.45 5.87 0.00
CA VAL A 84 15.18 4.56 0.61
C VAL A 84 16.52 3.88 0.91
N SER A 85 16.78 3.57 2.18
CA SER A 85 17.99 2.89 2.66
C SER A 85 17.75 1.42 3.04
N SER A 86 16.51 1.04 3.35
CA SER A 86 16.15 -0.34 3.69
C SER A 86 14.73 -0.66 3.22
N VAL A 87 14.51 -1.93 2.87
CA VAL A 87 13.23 -2.44 2.38
C VAL A 87 12.91 -3.76 3.06
N HIS A 88 11.66 -3.93 3.47
CA HIS A 88 11.10 -5.20 3.96
C HIS A 88 9.85 -5.55 3.16
N GLU A 89 9.77 -6.78 2.64
CA GLU A 89 8.57 -7.26 1.94
C GLU A 89 7.57 -7.79 2.96
N CYS A 90 6.46 -7.08 3.12
CA CYS A 90 5.43 -7.40 4.09
C CYS A 90 4.63 -8.64 3.68
N ARG A 91 4.42 -9.53 4.65
CA ARG A 91 3.60 -10.73 4.51
C ARG A 91 2.59 -10.79 5.65
N LEU A 92 1.51 -11.56 5.47
CA LEU A 92 0.51 -11.74 6.52
C LEU A 92 1.11 -12.27 7.84
N SER A 93 2.20 -13.05 7.76
CA SER A 93 2.95 -13.51 8.94
C SER A 93 3.53 -12.37 9.78
N ASP A 94 3.76 -11.20 9.20
CA ASP A 94 4.29 -10.03 9.90
C ASP A 94 3.19 -9.32 10.73
N ALA A 95 1.92 -9.74 10.56
CA ALA A 95 0.79 -9.26 11.36
C ALA A 95 0.46 -10.16 12.56
N SER A 96 1.34 -11.11 12.89
CA SER A 96 1.13 -12.17 13.91
C SER A 96 1.66 -11.85 15.32
N GLU A 97 2.10 -10.61 15.57
CA GLU A 97 2.50 -10.16 16.91
C GLU A 97 1.35 -9.54 17.72
#